data_AF-A0A3B9DNN1-F1
#
_entry.id   AF-A0A3B9DNN1-F1
#
_cell.length_a   1.000
_cell.length_b   1.000
_cell.length_c   1.000
_cell.angle_alpha   90.00
_cell.angle_beta   90.00
_cell.angle_gamma   90.00
#
_symmetry.space_group_name_H-M   'P 1'
#
loop_
_entity.id
_entity.type
_entity.pdbx_description
1 polymer ?
#
loop_
_entity_poly.entity_id
_entity_poly.type
_entity_poly.pdbx_seq_one_letter_code
_entity_poly.pdbx_strand_id
1 'polypeptide(L)'
;MGLLATAMFLTAAVAWVTPVTGQATQSDEITGVVMSGNGPEEGVWVIAETDDLGTRFVKTVVTGDGGRFLIPELPEANYQVWVRGYGLVDSEKVDATRGTDIELQATVAASEAEAAKVYPANYWYSLIEPPDASEFPGTGPSGNGIATSLQNQGQWIDIQKQGCMLCHQLGTQIVREIENIDEFESTLTAWDHRVQMGQRGGQMSNVMNRFGRQRGLQMFADWSDRIAGGALPPVPPRPQGIERNVVTTMWEWGTEIDYIHDEIASDKRDPTVNANGPVYGVNISNDELAILDPLTHIATNLEVPLRADPATVRPMIGPSMPEPSRFFGEEMIWNDPANPHNPMMDQKGRVWMTSAIRGRENPEYCQEGSDNKYAQYYPMANSGRSAVYYDPPTEEFVMIDTCFGT
;
A
#
# COMPACT_ATOMS: atom_id res chain seq x y z
N MET A 1 -29.65 32.39 -88.88
CA MET A 1 -28.54 31.46 -88.54
C MET A 1 -28.42 31.53 -87.03
N GLY A 2 -29.01 30.66 -86.22
CA GLY A 2 -29.14 29.22 -86.34
C GLY A 2 -28.01 28.57 -85.55
N LEU A 3 -28.22 28.26 -84.27
CA LEU A 3 -27.65 27.11 -83.56
C LEU A 3 -28.21 27.03 -82.13
N LEU A 4 -29.00 25.98 -81.90
CA LEU A 4 -29.43 25.51 -80.59
C LEU A 4 -28.22 24.98 -79.81
N ALA A 5 -28.17 25.26 -78.51
CA ALA A 5 -27.41 24.49 -77.53
C ALA A 5 -28.32 24.18 -76.34
N THR A 6 -28.71 22.91 -76.24
CA THR A 6 -29.54 22.33 -75.19
C THR A 6 -28.69 22.12 -73.94
N ALA A 7 -29.05 22.75 -72.81
CA ALA A 7 -28.43 22.47 -71.51
C ALA A 7 -29.37 21.58 -70.67
N MET A 8 -28.92 20.36 -70.38
CA MET A 8 -29.55 19.42 -69.46
C MET A 8 -29.48 19.95 -68.02
N PHE A 9 -30.62 20.02 -67.33
CA PHE A 9 -30.67 20.21 -65.89
C PHE A 9 -30.50 18.85 -65.19
N LEU A 10 -29.39 18.65 -64.46
CA LEU A 10 -29.25 17.58 -63.47
C LEU A 10 -29.78 18.08 -62.12
N THR A 11 -30.90 17.53 -61.68
CA THR A 11 -31.40 17.66 -60.31
C THR A 11 -30.62 16.73 -59.39
N ALA A 12 -29.75 17.27 -58.54
CA ALA A 12 -29.12 16.51 -57.46
C ALA A 12 -30.11 16.41 -56.28
N ALA A 13 -30.56 15.20 -55.97
CA ALA A 13 -31.32 14.90 -54.77
C ALA A 13 -30.38 14.95 -53.55
N VAL A 14 -30.59 15.92 -52.66
CA VAL A 14 -29.92 15.98 -51.36
C VAL A 14 -30.64 15.00 -50.43
N ALA A 15 -30.06 13.82 -50.25
CA ALA A 15 -30.48 12.89 -49.21
C ALA A 15 -30.03 13.44 -47.85
N TRP A 16 -30.99 13.81 -47.01
CA TRP A 16 -30.75 14.14 -45.61
C TRP A 16 -30.39 12.84 -44.89
N VAL A 17 -29.10 12.65 -44.62
CA VAL A 17 -28.62 11.61 -43.72
C VAL A 17 -28.99 12.06 -42.31
N THR A 18 -30.04 11.47 -41.75
CA THR A 18 -30.31 11.57 -40.32
C THR A 18 -29.12 10.98 -39.57
N PRO A 19 -28.53 11.69 -38.58
CA PRO A 19 -27.52 11.07 -37.74
C PRO A 19 -28.19 9.88 -37.05
N VAL A 20 -27.58 8.71 -37.20
CA VAL A 20 -27.85 7.58 -36.31
C VAL A 20 -27.49 8.08 -34.92
N THR A 21 -28.51 8.33 -34.10
CA THR A 21 -28.34 8.48 -32.65
C THR A 21 -27.49 7.32 -32.20
N GLY A 22 -26.32 7.63 -31.64
CA GLY A 22 -25.42 6.63 -31.10
C GLY A 22 -26.19 5.65 -30.23
N GLN A 23 -25.84 4.37 -30.33
CA GLN A 23 -26.15 3.42 -29.27
C GLN A 23 -25.94 4.12 -27.94
N ALA A 24 -26.95 4.13 -27.06
CA ALA A 24 -26.75 4.50 -25.68
C ALA A 24 -25.54 3.66 -25.21
N THR A 25 -24.40 4.31 -25.04
CA THR A 25 -23.26 3.72 -24.36
C THR A 25 -23.82 3.25 -23.03
N GLN A 26 -23.81 1.95 -22.81
CA GLN A 26 -24.28 1.38 -21.56
C GLN A 26 -23.56 2.15 -20.45
N SER A 27 -24.36 2.84 -19.63
CA SER A 27 -23.89 3.67 -18.53
C SER A 27 -22.85 2.87 -17.75
N ASP A 28 -21.65 3.43 -17.60
CA ASP A 28 -20.51 2.81 -16.93
C ASP A 28 -20.46 3.13 -15.44
N GLU A 29 -21.57 3.61 -14.91
CA GLU A 29 -21.71 4.06 -13.54
C GLU A 29 -22.71 3.20 -12.79
N ILE A 30 -22.58 3.18 -11.46
CA ILE A 30 -23.64 2.78 -10.53
C ILE A 30 -24.06 4.03 -9.78
N THR A 31 -25.34 4.37 -9.83
CA THR A 31 -25.90 5.52 -9.11
C THR A 31 -26.79 5.06 -7.98
N GLY A 32 -27.13 5.97 -7.08
CA GLY A 32 -28.08 5.63 -6.03
C GLY A 32 -28.19 6.64 -4.92
N VAL A 33 -28.85 6.20 -3.85
CA VAL A 33 -28.99 6.92 -2.59
C VAL A 33 -28.65 6.03 -1.41
N VAL A 34 -28.05 6.62 -0.38
CA VAL A 34 -27.86 5.97 0.91
C VAL A 34 -28.84 6.53 1.93
N MET A 35 -29.59 5.63 2.56
CA MET A 35 -30.60 5.95 3.58
C MET A 35 -30.28 5.22 4.89
N SER A 36 -30.71 5.77 6.01
CA SER A 36 -30.68 5.11 7.32
C SER A 36 -31.95 5.40 8.11
N GLY A 37 -32.03 4.89 9.35
CA GLY A 37 -33.07 5.27 10.31
C GLY A 37 -33.13 6.78 10.61
N ASN A 38 -32.07 7.54 10.30
CA ASN A 38 -32.01 8.99 10.47
C ASN A 38 -32.35 9.78 9.19
N GLY A 39 -32.67 9.11 8.08
CA GLY A 39 -32.87 9.72 6.77
C GLY A 39 -31.66 9.56 5.84
N PRO A 40 -31.49 10.44 4.84
CA PRO A 40 -30.38 10.33 3.90
C PRO A 40 -29.01 10.52 4.57
N GLU A 41 -28.04 9.67 4.25
CA GLU A 41 -26.69 9.71 4.81
C GLU A 41 -25.73 10.44 3.87
N GLU A 42 -25.37 11.67 4.22
CA GLU A 42 -24.36 12.44 3.49
C GLU A 42 -22.96 12.27 4.08
N GLY A 43 -21.93 12.39 3.22
CA GLY A 43 -20.54 12.27 3.64
C GLY A 43 -20.18 10.86 4.13
N VAL A 44 -20.77 9.82 3.53
CA VAL A 44 -20.41 8.42 3.79
C VAL A 44 -19.83 7.80 2.54
N TRP A 45 -18.96 6.79 2.71
CA TRP A 45 -18.28 6.12 1.61
C TRP A 45 -19.17 5.02 1.05
N VAL A 46 -19.38 5.04 -0.27
CA VAL A 46 -19.98 3.92 -1.01
C VAL A 46 -18.86 3.18 -1.72
N ILE A 47 -18.75 1.89 -1.43
CA ILE A 47 -17.63 1.04 -1.82
C ILE A 47 -18.19 -0.04 -2.73
N ALA A 48 -17.73 -0.07 -3.99
CA ALA A 48 -17.97 -1.15 -4.92
C ALA A 48 -16.69 -2.00 -5.03
N GLU A 49 -16.82 -3.30 -4.82
CA GLU A 49 -15.71 -4.25 -4.94
C GLU A 49 -16.07 -5.43 -5.83
N THR A 50 -15.06 -5.99 -6.50
CA THR A 50 -15.20 -7.14 -7.39
C THR A 50 -13.92 -7.96 -7.45
N ASP A 51 -14.08 -9.27 -7.59
CA ASP A 51 -13.03 -10.25 -7.88
C ASP A 51 -13.15 -10.80 -9.33
N ASP A 52 -14.06 -10.25 -10.15
CA ASP A 52 -14.32 -10.72 -11.52
C ASP A 52 -13.24 -10.29 -12.54
N LEU A 53 -12.32 -9.40 -12.13
CA LEU A 53 -11.23 -8.86 -12.96
C LEU A 53 -9.93 -9.66 -12.76
N GLY A 54 -8.84 -9.26 -13.42
CA GLY A 54 -7.53 -9.93 -13.29
C GLY A 54 -6.84 -9.70 -11.93
N THR A 55 -7.40 -8.83 -11.08
CA THR A 55 -7.03 -8.60 -9.69
C THR A 55 -8.25 -8.06 -8.96
N ARG A 56 -8.32 -8.22 -7.62
CA ARG A 56 -9.36 -7.60 -6.81
C ARG A 56 -9.35 -6.09 -7.03
N PHE A 57 -10.52 -5.56 -7.32
CA PHE A 57 -10.73 -4.15 -7.63
C PHE A 57 -11.72 -3.54 -6.65
N VAL A 58 -11.40 -2.36 -6.15
CA VAL A 58 -12.29 -1.58 -5.29
C VAL A 58 -12.36 -0.15 -5.81
N LYS A 59 -13.58 0.37 -5.98
CA LYS A 59 -13.81 1.79 -6.26
C LYS A 59 -14.72 2.38 -5.19
N THR A 60 -14.30 3.51 -4.63
CA THR A 60 -14.98 4.18 -3.53
C THR A 60 -15.29 5.62 -3.88
N VAL A 61 -16.51 6.05 -3.58
CA VAL A 61 -16.97 7.43 -3.70
C VAL A 61 -17.59 7.90 -2.39
N VAL A 62 -17.88 9.19 -2.28
CA VAL A 62 -18.54 9.77 -1.11
C VAL A 62 -19.93 10.29 -1.49
N THR A 63 -20.91 10.06 -0.63
CA THR A 63 -22.28 10.58 -0.84
C THR A 63 -22.33 12.11 -0.74
N GLY A 64 -23.04 12.72 -1.69
CA GLY A 64 -23.37 14.14 -1.74
C GLY A 64 -24.69 14.47 -1.05
N ASP A 65 -25.30 15.57 -1.50
CA ASP A 65 -26.56 16.10 -0.96
C ASP A 65 -27.70 15.09 -1.07
N GLY A 66 -28.43 14.90 0.04
CA GLY A 66 -29.51 13.93 0.13
C GLY A 66 -29.06 12.48 -0.03
N GLY A 67 -27.81 12.18 0.34
CA GLY A 67 -27.25 10.82 0.35
C GLY A 67 -26.98 10.23 -1.03
N ARG A 68 -27.01 11.03 -2.09
CA ARG A 68 -26.82 10.56 -3.47
C ARG A 68 -25.38 10.22 -3.76
N PHE A 69 -25.15 9.22 -4.59
CA PHE A 69 -23.82 8.88 -5.09
C PHE A 69 -23.85 8.46 -6.56
N LEU A 70 -22.66 8.49 -7.16
CA LEU A 70 -22.37 8.00 -8.50
C LEU A 70 -20.95 7.41 -8.45
N ILE A 71 -20.81 6.13 -8.81
CA ILE A 71 -19.52 5.46 -8.94
C ILE A 71 -19.16 5.43 -10.42
N PRO A 72 -18.23 6.27 -10.90
CA PRO A 72 -17.98 6.44 -12.33
C PRO A 72 -16.99 5.41 -12.88
N GLU A 73 -16.96 5.24 -14.21
CA GLU A 73 -15.90 4.52 -14.93
C GLU A 73 -15.65 3.11 -14.37
N LEU A 74 -16.73 2.36 -14.12
CA LEU A 74 -16.62 0.98 -13.66
C LEU A 74 -16.33 0.04 -14.84
N PRO A 75 -15.34 -0.85 -14.70
CA PRO A 75 -15.16 -1.98 -15.62
C PRO A 75 -16.42 -2.84 -15.74
N GLU A 76 -16.55 -3.57 -16.84
CA GLU A 76 -17.62 -4.56 -16.96
C GLU A 76 -17.35 -5.74 -16.01
N ALA A 77 -18.09 -5.82 -14.92
CA ALA A 77 -18.01 -6.84 -13.88
C ALA A 77 -19.29 -6.84 -13.02
N ASN A 78 -19.45 -7.85 -12.15
CA ASN A 78 -20.41 -7.81 -11.07
C ASN A 78 -19.75 -7.22 -9.82
N TYR A 79 -20.48 -6.37 -9.10
CA TYR A 79 -19.97 -5.69 -7.92
C TYR A 79 -20.78 -6.03 -6.68
N GLN A 80 -20.09 -6.14 -5.55
CA GLN A 80 -20.70 -5.99 -4.24
C GLN A 80 -20.56 -4.53 -3.81
N VAL A 81 -21.69 -3.87 -3.56
CA VAL A 81 -21.74 -2.45 -3.17
C VAL A 81 -22.24 -2.31 -1.74
N TRP A 82 -21.52 -1.55 -0.92
CA TRP A 82 -21.83 -1.35 0.48
C TRP A 82 -21.38 0.02 0.99
N VAL A 83 -21.80 0.36 2.21
CA VAL A 83 -21.60 1.67 2.82
C VAL A 83 -20.75 1.56 4.07
N ARG A 84 -19.79 2.47 4.20
CA ARG A 84 -19.08 2.78 5.45
C ARG A 84 -19.26 4.24 5.79
N GLY A 85 -19.45 4.57 7.07
CA GLY A 85 -19.47 5.96 7.51
C GLY A 85 -19.30 6.10 9.01
N TYR A 86 -18.74 7.23 9.46
CA TYR A 86 -18.56 7.47 10.89
C TYR A 86 -19.91 7.69 11.58
N GLY A 87 -20.12 7.06 12.74
CA GLY A 87 -21.42 6.99 13.40
C GLY A 87 -22.32 5.85 12.90
N LEU A 88 -21.86 5.05 11.94
CA LEU A 88 -22.54 3.88 11.38
C LEU A 88 -21.72 2.63 11.66
N VAL A 89 -22.33 1.47 11.43
CA VAL A 89 -21.59 0.22 11.16
C VAL A 89 -21.59 -0.05 9.66
N ASP A 90 -20.67 -0.89 9.20
CA ASP A 90 -20.64 -1.31 7.79
C ASP A 90 -22.00 -1.92 7.40
N SER A 91 -22.55 -1.51 6.26
CA SER A 91 -23.83 -2.05 5.78
C SER A 91 -23.68 -3.48 5.26
N GLU A 92 -24.82 -4.15 5.07
CA GLU A 92 -24.85 -5.32 4.20
C GLU A 92 -24.45 -4.94 2.78
N LYS A 93 -23.90 -5.92 2.05
CA LYS A 93 -23.50 -5.77 0.65
C LYS A 93 -24.67 -6.08 -0.27
N VAL A 94 -24.79 -5.30 -1.33
CA VAL A 94 -25.81 -5.45 -2.37
C VAL A 94 -25.13 -5.72 -3.70
N ASP A 95 -25.57 -6.75 -4.41
CA ASP A 95 -25.07 -7.05 -5.76
C ASP A 95 -25.59 -6.00 -6.76
N ALA A 96 -24.69 -5.46 -7.58
CA ALA A 96 -25.01 -4.46 -8.59
C ALA A 96 -24.14 -4.62 -9.84
N THR A 97 -24.60 -4.04 -10.94
CA THR A 97 -23.88 -4.00 -12.22
C THR A 97 -23.97 -2.60 -12.80
N ARG A 98 -23.13 -2.29 -13.79
CA ARG A 98 -23.14 -1.01 -14.47
C ARG A 98 -24.53 -0.63 -15.00
N GLY A 99 -24.89 0.64 -14.87
CA GLY A 99 -26.16 1.22 -15.31
C GLY A 99 -27.33 1.00 -14.35
N THR A 100 -27.10 0.41 -13.17
CA THR A 100 -28.15 0.29 -12.14
C THR A 100 -28.22 1.53 -11.25
N ASP A 101 -29.43 1.88 -10.85
CA ASP A 101 -29.71 2.82 -9.76
C ASP A 101 -30.17 2.01 -8.54
N ILE A 102 -29.47 2.15 -7.41
CA ILE A 102 -29.70 1.33 -6.21
C ILE A 102 -29.95 2.18 -4.97
N GLU A 103 -30.72 1.63 -4.03
CA GLU A 103 -30.85 2.19 -2.68
C GLU A 103 -30.07 1.33 -1.70
N LEU A 104 -29.12 1.94 -0.98
CA LEU A 104 -28.32 1.28 0.05
C LEU A 104 -28.83 1.68 1.44
N GLN A 105 -29.08 0.68 2.28
CA GLN A 105 -29.50 0.90 3.67
C GLN A 105 -28.30 0.84 4.60
N ALA A 106 -27.96 1.98 5.17
CA ALA A 106 -26.96 2.12 6.22
C ALA A 106 -27.55 1.85 7.61
N THR A 107 -26.74 1.26 8.48
CA THR A 107 -27.13 0.95 9.85
C THR A 107 -26.46 1.92 10.82
N VAL A 108 -27.27 2.69 11.54
CA VAL A 108 -26.79 3.59 12.60
C VAL A 108 -26.19 2.75 13.73
N ALA A 109 -24.98 3.09 14.16
CA ALA A 109 -24.34 2.36 15.24
C ALA A 109 -25.15 2.46 16.54
N ALA A 110 -25.29 1.34 17.25
CA ALA A 110 -26.08 1.28 18.48
C ALA A 110 -25.40 1.98 19.67
N SER A 111 -24.10 2.23 19.59
CA SER A 111 -23.30 2.91 20.61
C SER A 111 -22.07 3.59 19.99
N GLU A 112 -21.44 4.48 20.76
CA GLU A 112 -20.17 5.10 20.35
C GLU A 112 -19.05 4.05 20.14
N ALA A 113 -19.06 2.99 20.94
CA ALA A 113 -18.08 1.90 20.82
C ALA A 113 -18.26 1.11 19.51
N GLU A 114 -19.51 0.83 19.11
CA GLU A 114 -19.78 0.20 17.81
C GLU A 114 -19.39 1.13 16.65
N ALA A 115 -19.69 2.43 16.76
CA ALA A 115 -19.30 3.41 15.75
C ALA A 115 -17.78 3.50 15.57
N ALA A 116 -17.02 3.40 16.67
CA ALA A 116 -15.57 3.55 16.64
C ALA A 116 -14.83 2.40 15.93
N LYS A 117 -15.47 1.24 15.76
CA LYS A 117 -14.85 0.07 15.09
C LYS A 117 -14.43 0.36 13.66
N VAL A 118 -15.16 1.22 12.95
CA VAL A 118 -14.86 1.62 11.56
C VAL A 118 -14.02 2.89 11.46
N TYR A 119 -13.60 3.48 12.59
CA TYR A 119 -12.75 4.67 12.57
C TYR A 119 -11.34 4.32 12.07
N PRO A 120 -10.67 5.26 11.37
CA PRO A 120 -9.34 5.01 10.84
C PRO A 120 -8.33 4.66 11.94
N ALA A 121 -7.37 3.79 11.62
CA ALA A 121 -6.34 3.36 12.57
C ALA A 121 -5.58 4.54 13.23
N ASN A 122 -5.35 5.63 12.50
CA ASN A 122 -4.65 6.80 13.05
C ASN A 122 -5.43 7.51 14.18
N TYR A 123 -6.76 7.37 14.25
CA TYR A 123 -7.56 7.88 15.37
C TYR A 123 -7.39 6.99 16.61
N TRP A 124 -7.39 5.67 16.45
CA TRP A 124 -7.06 4.76 17.55
C TRP A 124 -5.63 4.97 18.06
N TYR A 125 -4.69 5.17 17.14
CA TYR A 125 -3.31 5.51 17.47
C TYR A 125 -3.18 6.86 18.20
N SER A 126 -4.09 7.82 17.99
CA SER A 126 -4.02 9.11 18.68
C SER A 126 -4.24 9.01 20.19
N LEU A 127 -4.71 7.86 20.69
CA LEU A 127 -4.80 7.57 22.13
C LEU A 127 -3.46 7.17 22.75
N ILE A 128 -2.40 6.99 21.97
CA ILE A 128 -1.07 6.68 22.51
C ILE A 128 -0.49 7.90 23.22
N GLU A 129 0.18 7.67 24.35
CA GLU A 129 0.73 8.74 25.19
C GLU A 129 2.25 8.58 25.31
N PRO A 130 3.05 9.27 24.47
CA PRO A 130 4.49 9.33 24.64
C PRO A 130 4.87 9.90 26.02
N PRO A 131 6.05 9.54 26.58
CA PRO A 131 6.56 10.15 27.80
C PRO A 131 6.55 11.68 27.73
N ASP A 132 6.26 12.34 28.85
CA ASP A 132 6.19 13.80 28.89
C ASP A 132 7.53 14.44 28.53
N ALA A 133 7.49 15.64 27.92
CA ALA A 133 8.71 16.36 27.54
C ALA A 133 9.64 16.65 28.74
N SER A 134 9.07 16.76 29.95
CA SER A 134 9.81 16.97 31.21
C SER A 134 10.57 15.74 31.70
N GLU A 135 10.30 14.55 31.15
CA GLU A 135 10.99 13.32 31.53
C GLU A 135 12.37 13.20 30.86
N PHE A 136 12.68 14.02 29.86
CA PHE A 136 13.93 13.97 29.11
C PHE A 136 15.00 14.88 29.75
N PRO A 137 16.31 14.53 29.63
CA PRO A 137 16.88 13.45 28.83
C PRO A 137 16.70 12.06 29.45
N GLY A 138 16.87 11.02 28.63
CA GLY A 138 16.89 9.65 29.09
C GLY A 138 18.05 9.37 30.05
N THR A 139 17.77 8.65 31.14
CA THR A 139 18.75 8.34 32.19
C THR A 139 19.01 6.83 32.34
N GLY A 140 18.45 6.03 31.41
CA GLY A 140 18.67 4.59 31.34
C GLY A 140 17.85 3.79 32.36
N PRO A 141 18.06 2.45 32.41
CA PRO A 141 17.24 1.54 33.21
C PRO A 141 17.25 1.81 34.71
N SER A 142 18.34 2.37 35.25
CA SER A 142 18.43 2.74 36.68
C SER A 142 17.85 4.12 37.01
N GLY A 143 17.36 4.85 35.99
CA GLY A 143 16.72 6.15 36.13
C GLY A 143 15.27 6.12 35.65
N ASN A 144 14.92 6.98 34.71
CA ASN A 144 13.57 7.08 34.11
C ASN A 144 13.24 5.97 33.09
N GLY A 145 14.16 5.01 32.86
CA GLY A 145 13.95 3.90 31.94
C GLY A 145 14.05 4.27 30.45
N ILE A 146 14.13 5.56 30.10
CA ILE A 146 14.32 6.04 28.73
C ILE A 146 15.79 5.87 28.33
N ALA A 147 16.04 5.42 27.10
CA ALA A 147 17.38 5.26 26.56
C ALA A 147 18.21 6.56 26.66
N THR A 148 19.45 6.46 27.12
CA THR A 148 20.34 7.61 27.37
C THR A 148 20.72 8.38 26.10
N SER A 149 20.50 7.81 24.91
CA SER A 149 20.65 8.47 23.62
C SER A 149 19.55 9.49 23.34
N LEU A 150 18.38 9.38 23.98
CA LEU A 150 17.23 10.27 23.75
C LEU A 150 17.32 11.50 24.65
N GLN A 151 17.55 12.66 24.03
CA GLN A 151 17.71 13.95 24.70
C GLN A 151 16.41 14.75 24.79
N ASN A 152 15.40 14.44 23.96
CA ASN A 152 14.11 15.11 23.98
C ASN A 152 12.98 14.20 23.44
N GLN A 153 11.73 14.58 23.71
CA GLN A 153 10.53 13.85 23.27
C GLN A 153 10.41 13.71 21.75
N GLY A 154 10.91 14.68 20.98
CA GLY A 154 10.90 14.61 19.52
C GLY A 154 11.64 13.39 18.99
N GLN A 155 12.76 13.00 19.61
CA GLN A 155 13.51 11.80 19.24
C GLN A 155 12.79 10.51 19.62
N TRP A 156 11.99 10.53 20.68
CA TRP A 156 11.09 9.41 21.01
C TRP A 156 9.99 9.26 19.95
N ILE A 157 9.34 10.35 19.57
CA ILE A 157 8.31 10.37 18.51
C ILE A 157 8.91 9.94 17.18
N ASP A 158 10.16 10.32 16.89
CA ASP A 158 10.88 9.91 15.69
C ASP A 158 11.04 8.38 15.61
N ILE A 159 11.43 7.73 16.71
CA ILE A 159 11.50 6.26 16.75
C ILE A 159 10.12 5.64 16.54
N GLN A 160 9.04 6.20 17.11
CA GLN A 160 7.68 5.67 16.86
C GLN A 160 7.29 5.78 15.39
N LYS A 161 7.55 6.94 14.77
CA LYS A 161 7.17 7.19 13.38
C LYS A 161 8.02 6.40 12.39
N GLN A 162 9.34 6.52 12.48
CA GLN A 162 10.25 5.86 11.53
C GLN A 162 10.51 4.39 11.87
N GLY A 163 10.49 4.03 13.14
CA GLY A 163 10.78 2.67 13.61
C GLY A 163 9.56 1.75 13.68
N CYS A 164 8.34 2.29 13.70
CA CYS A 164 7.11 1.51 13.73
C CYS A 164 6.14 1.90 12.61
N MET A 165 5.68 3.15 12.57
CA MET A 165 4.63 3.56 11.61
C MET A 165 5.06 3.48 10.14
N LEU A 166 6.36 3.52 9.86
CA LEU A 166 6.89 3.36 8.51
C LEU A 166 6.46 2.02 7.86
N CYS A 167 6.35 0.95 8.67
CA CYS A 167 5.99 -0.39 8.19
C CYS A 167 4.63 -0.87 8.70
N HIS A 168 4.10 -0.25 9.74
CA HIS A 168 2.89 -0.72 10.43
C HIS A 168 1.83 0.38 10.47
N GLN A 169 0.61 0.05 10.06
CA GLN A 169 -0.54 0.88 10.33
C GLN A 169 -0.94 0.73 11.82
N LEU A 170 -0.25 1.48 12.69
CA LEU A 170 -0.55 1.49 14.12
C LEU A 170 -1.99 1.95 14.37
N GLY A 171 -2.69 1.26 15.28
CA GLY A 171 -4.10 1.52 15.63
C GLY A 171 -5.12 0.68 14.86
N THR A 172 -4.69 -0.18 13.93
CA THR A 172 -5.54 -1.28 13.46
C THR A 172 -5.95 -2.18 14.62
N GLN A 173 -7.09 -2.88 14.49
CA GLN A 173 -7.64 -3.69 15.57
C GLN A 173 -6.63 -4.71 16.09
N ILE A 174 -6.00 -5.44 15.17
CA ILE A 174 -5.01 -6.47 15.48
C ILE A 174 -3.79 -5.96 16.25
N VAL A 175 -3.46 -4.67 16.13
CA VAL A 175 -2.33 -4.03 16.81
C VAL A 175 -2.77 -3.39 18.13
N ARG A 176 -3.93 -2.75 18.21
CA ARG A 176 -4.34 -2.06 19.44
C ARG A 176 -4.93 -3.01 20.49
N GLU A 177 -5.54 -4.11 20.06
CA GLU A 177 -6.14 -5.15 20.91
C GLU A 177 -5.22 -6.38 21.01
N ILE A 178 -5.33 -7.11 22.12
CA ILE A 178 -4.62 -8.37 22.38
C ILE A 178 -5.68 -9.43 22.68
N GLU A 179 -6.06 -10.19 21.65
CA GLU A 179 -7.13 -11.18 21.75
C GLU A 179 -6.76 -12.39 22.62
N ASN A 180 -5.48 -12.76 22.66
CA ASN A 180 -4.96 -13.89 23.44
C ASN A 180 -4.29 -13.43 24.75
N ILE A 181 -4.82 -12.39 25.40
CA ILE A 181 -4.23 -11.85 26.63
C ILE A 181 -4.16 -12.89 27.76
N ASP A 182 -5.09 -13.87 27.77
CA ASP A 182 -5.13 -14.97 28.75
C ASP A 182 -3.91 -15.90 28.68
N GLU A 183 -3.11 -15.85 27.61
CA GLU A 183 -1.87 -16.62 27.45
C GLU A 183 -0.65 -15.92 28.08
N PHE A 184 -0.81 -14.67 28.54
CA PHE A 184 0.27 -13.85 29.07
C PHE A 184 0.00 -13.40 30.52
N GLU A 185 1.06 -13.15 31.27
CA GLU A 185 0.95 -12.63 32.64
C GLU A 185 0.41 -11.19 32.69
N SER A 186 0.66 -10.43 31.62
CA SER A 186 0.26 -9.02 31.50
C SER A 186 0.27 -8.56 30.03
N THR A 187 -0.38 -7.42 29.80
CA THR A 187 -0.36 -6.69 28.51
C THR A 187 1.07 -6.31 28.10
N LEU A 188 1.94 -5.97 29.08
CA LEU A 188 3.35 -5.69 28.82
C LEU A 188 4.10 -6.91 28.28
N THR A 189 3.93 -8.08 28.90
CA THR A 189 4.55 -9.32 28.43
C THR A 189 4.03 -9.75 27.05
N ALA A 190 2.75 -9.52 26.77
CA ALA A 190 2.16 -9.75 25.46
C ALA A 190 2.75 -8.84 24.38
N TRP A 191 2.97 -7.54 24.68
CA TRP A 191 3.66 -6.62 23.78
C TRP A 191 5.12 -7.00 23.55
N ASP A 192 5.81 -7.47 24.59
CA ASP A 192 7.20 -7.92 24.49
C ASP A 192 7.35 -9.13 23.57
N HIS A 193 6.45 -10.11 23.69
CA HIS A 193 6.35 -11.24 22.79
C HIS A 193 5.98 -10.78 21.36
N ARG A 194 5.03 -9.86 21.22
CA ARG A 194 4.55 -9.40 19.91
C ARG A 194 5.64 -8.83 19.02
N VAL A 195 6.51 -7.99 19.57
CA VAL A 195 7.60 -7.39 18.78
C VAL A 195 8.71 -8.41 18.43
N GLN A 196 8.60 -9.66 18.87
CA GLN A 196 9.54 -10.75 18.56
C GLN A 196 8.99 -11.74 17.53
N MET A 197 7.71 -11.65 17.16
CA MET A 197 7.06 -12.59 16.23
C MET A 197 7.56 -12.43 14.79
N GLY A 198 7.75 -13.57 14.12
CA GLY A 198 8.06 -13.68 12.68
C GLY A 198 9.49 -13.29 12.31
N GLN A 199 9.84 -13.43 11.02
CA GLN A 199 11.21 -13.23 10.51
C GLN A 199 11.76 -11.80 10.74
N ARG A 200 10.88 -10.79 10.88
CA ARG A 200 11.24 -9.40 11.20
C ARG A 200 11.31 -9.12 12.71
N GLY A 201 10.93 -10.07 13.57
CA GLY A 201 10.86 -9.92 15.02
C GLY A 201 12.17 -9.48 15.67
N GLY A 202 13.31 -9.96 15.17
CA GLY A 202 14.62 -9.52 15.67
C GLY A 202 14.84 -8.02 15.46
N GLN A 203 14.39 -7.46 14.33
CA GLN A 203 14.50 -6.04 14.04
C GLN A 203 13.50 -5.22 14.85
N MET A 204 12.24 -5.66 14.94
CA MET A 204 11.20 -4.98 15.73
C MET A 204 11.58 -4.93 17.23
N SER A 205 12.06 -6.05 17.79
CA SER A 205 12.58 -6.13 19.17
C SER A 205 13.77 -5.19 19.40
N ASN A 206 14.66 -5.03 18.41
CA ASN A 206 15.77 -4.09 18.48
C ASN A 206 15.32 -2.62 18.42
N VAL A 207 14.26 -2.30 17.67
CA VAL A 207 13.66 -0.95 17.70
C VAL A 207 13.10 -0.66 19.08
N MET A 208 12.44 -1.63 19.73
CA MET A 208 11.93 -1.46 21.10
C MET A 208 13.04 -1.09 22.10
N ASN A 209 14.24 -1.66 21.94
CA ASN A 209 15.38 -1.33 22.78
C ASN A 209 15.84 0.14 22.65
N ARG A 210 15.58 0.82 21.52
CA ARG A 210 15.97 2.22 21.28
C ARG A 210 15.18 3.22 22.13
N PHE A 211 14.00 2.83 22.60
CA PHE A 211 13.22 3.62 23.57
C PHE A 211 13.78 3.53 24.99
N GLY A 212 14.47 2.43 25.31
CA GLY A 212 14.54 1.91 26.67
C GLY A 212 13.40 0.91 26.85
N ARG A 213 13.72 -0.38 26.63
CA ARG A 213 12.75 -1.45 26.36
C ARG A 213 11.51 -1.42 27.25
N GLN A 214 11.70 -1.47 28.58
CA GLN A 214 10.59 -1.50 29.53
C GLN A 214 9.71 -0.24 29.43
N ARG A 215 10.32 0.96 29.30
CA ARG A 215 9.56 2.21 29.18
C ARG A 215 8.76 2.28 27.88
N GLY A 216 9.33 1.79 26.77
CA GLY A 216 8.65 1.69 25.48
C GLY A 216 7.48 0.71 25.51
N LEU A 217 7.70 -0.51 26.03
CA LEU A 217 6.66 -1.53 26.15
C LEU A 217 5.51 -1.07 27.05
N GLN A 218 5.81 -0.40 28.16
CA GLN A 218 4.78 0.09 29.07
C GLN A 218 3.85 1.08 28.37
N MET A 219 4.37 1.99 27.53
CA MET A 219 3.54 2.93 26.77
C MET A 219 2.53 2.21 25.86
N PHE A 220 2.97 1.17 25.14
CA PHE A 220 2.07 0.39 24.27
C PHE A 220 1.10 -0.48 25.06
N ALA A 221 1.53 -1.05 26.19
CA ALA A 221 0.68 -1.81 27.10
C ALA A 221 -0.42 -0.93 27.70
N ASP A 222 -0.06 0.24 28.25
CA ASP A 222 -1.01 1.21 28.81
C ASP A 222 -2.03 1.66 27.75
N TRP A 223 -1.58 1.87 26.51
CA TRP A 223 -2.47 2.21 25.40
C TRP A 223 -3.48 1.10 25.10
N SER A 224 -3.04 -0.15 25.01
CA SER A 224 -3.93 -1.31 24.84
C SER A 224 -4.88 -1.51 26.03
N ASP A 225 -4.39 -1.36 27.26
CA ASP A 225 -5.21 -1.51 28.48
C ASP A 225 -6.30 -0.44 28.58
N ARG A 226 -5.99 0.82 28.21
CA ARG A 226 -6.99 1.88 28.15
C ARG A 226 -8.08 1.57 27.14
N ILE A 227 -7.71 1.08 25.96
CA ILE A 227 -8.66 0.69 24.92
C ILE A 227 -9.53 -0.48 25.40
N ALA A 228 -8.94 -1.51 26.00
CA ALA A 228 -9.66 -2.64 26.59
C ALA A 228 -10.60 -2.17 27.74
N GLY A 229 -10.20 -1.13 28.48
CA GLY A 229 -11.02 -0.46 29.49
C GLY A 229 -12.14 0.43 28.94
N GLY A 230 -12.30 0.52 27.61
CA GLY A 230 -13.38 1.27 26.95
C GLY A 230 -13.01 2.68 26.49
N ALA A 231 -11.72 3.06 26.48
CA ALA A 231 -11.30 4.31 25.88
C ALA A 231 -11.60 4.31 24.38
N LEU A 232 -12.26 5.37 23.91
CA LEU A 232 -12.58 5.58 22.49
C LEU A 232 -11.82 6.78 21.95
N PRO A 233 -11.38 6.74 20.69
CA PRO A 233 -10.74 7.89 20.06
C PRO A 233 -11.78 8.98 19.73
N PRO A 234 -11.33 10.21 19.45
CA PRO A 234 -12.22 11.27 18.99
C PRO A 234 -13.02 10.85 17.76
N VAL A 235 -14.28 11.28 17.66
CA VAL A 235 -15.12 11.03 16.48
C VAL A 235 -14.52 11.76 15.27
N PRO A 236 -14.13 11.05 14.20
CA PRO A 236 -13.63 11.69 12.99
C PRO A 236 -14.75 12.49 12.28
N PRO A 237 -14.43 13.63 11.65
CA PRO A 237 -15.40 14.33 10.83
C PRO A 237 -15.73 13.52 9.57
N ARG A 238 -16.99 13.57 9.13
CA ARG A 238 -17.37 13.09 7.79
C ARG A 238 -16.94 14.11 6.72
N PRO A 239 -16.60 13.68 5.49
CA PRO A 239 -16.32 14.57 4.38
C PRO A 239 -17.45 15.56 4.09
N GLN A 240 -17.08 16.82 3.86
CA GLN A 240 -18.02 17.91 3.56
C GLN A 240 -17.56 18.75 2.36
N GLY A 241 -18.52 19.39 1.69
CA GLY A 241 -18.24 20.26 0.55
C GLY A 241 -17.41 19.56 -0.52
N ILE A 242 -16.26 20.15 -0.88
CA ILE A 242 -15.39 19.62 -1.95
C ILE A 242 -14.74 18.28 -1.61
N GLU A 243 -14.65 17.91 -0.32
CA GLU A 243 -14.10 16.62 0.11
C GLU A 243 -14.96 15.44 -0.36
N ARG A 244 -16.25 15.68 -0.64
CA ARG A 244 -17.18 14.68 -1.17
C ARG A 244 -16.92 14.32 -2.64
N ASN A 245 -16.03 15.03 -3.33
CA ASN A 245 -15.68 14.77 -4.73
C ASN A 245 -14.57 13.71 -4.91
N VAL A 246 -14.06 13.13 -3.81
CA VAL A 246 -13.01 12.11 -3.88
C VAL A 246 -13.56 10.82 -4.48
N VAL A 247 -12.85 10.30 -5.47
CA VAL A 247 -13.03 8.95 -6.02
C VAL A 247 -11.71 8.21 -5.86
N THR A 248 -11.74 7.07 -5.19
CA THR A 248 -10.56 6.23 -5.00
C THR A 248 -10.75 4.95 -5.80
N THR A 249 -9.73 4.55 -6.56
CA THR A 249 -9.66 3.25 -7.23
C THR A 249 -8.46 2.49 -6.67
N MET A 250 -8.66 1.24 -6.28
CA MET A 250 -7.67 0.40 -5.64
C MET A 250 -7.65 -0.97 -6.32
N TRP A 251 -6.45 -1.55 -6.39
CA TRP A 251 -6.20 -2.88 -6.92
C TRP A 251 -5.36 -3.68 -5.91
N GLU A 252 -5.64 -4.96 -5.78
CA GLU A 252 -4.83 -5.90 -4.98
C GLU A 252 -3.74 -6.54 -5.85
N TRP A 253 -2.62 -5.86 -5.96
CA TRP A 253 -1.48 -6.29 -6.78
C TRP A 253 -0.33 -6.90 -5.96
N GLY A 254 -0.65 -7.40 -4.77
CA GLY A 254 0.23 -8.21 -3.94
C GLY A 254 -0.56 -9.32 -3.24
N THR A 255 0.15 -10.21 -2.54
CA THR A 255 -0.39 -11.36 -1.81
C THR A 255 -0.30 -11.18 -0.29
N GLU A 256 -0.81 -12.14 0.47
CA GLU A 256 -0.77 -12.16 1.94
C GLU A 256 0.65 -12.14 2.54
N ILE A 257 1.67 -12.52 1.75
CA ILE A 257 3.06 -12.55 2.16
C ILE A 257 3.93 -11.52 1.42
N ASP A 258 3.37 -10.63 0.61
CA ASP A 258 4.19 -9.70 -0.15
C ASP A 258 4.63 -8.49 0.68
N TYR A 259 5.84 -8.02 0.41
CA TYR A 259 6.35 -6.76 0.94
C TYR A 259 6.76 -5.84 -0.20
N ILE A 260 5.74 -5.37 -0.94
CA ILE A 260 5.90 -4.34 -1.96
C ILE A 260 5.86 -2.97 -1.26
N HIS A 261 6.98 -2.24 -1.26
CA HIS A 261 7.09 -0.97 -0.54
C HIS A 261 7.60 0.21 -1.37
N ASP A 262 8.14 -0.05 -2.57
CA ASP A 262 8.50 0.99 -3.52
C ASP A 262 7.81 0.74 -4.86
N GLU A 263 7.42 1.82 -5.55
CA GLU A 263 6.80 1.77 -6.86
C GLU A 263 7.25 2.92 -7.77
N ILE A 264 7.04 2.74 -9.07
CA ILE A 264 7.20 3.77 -10.08
C ILE A 264 6.12 3.65 -11.15
N ALA A 265 5.47 4.79 -11.45
CA ALA A 265 4.45 4.87 -12.48
C ALA A 265 4.97 5.47 -13.80
N SER A 266 6.00 6.32 -13.78
CA SER A 266 6.58 6.94 -14.98
C SER A 266 7.94 7.58 -14.66
N ASP A 267 8.65 8.09 -15.66
CA ASP A 267 9.86 8.89 -15.44
C ASP A 267 9.49 10.18 -14.69
N LYS A 268 10.13 10.44 -13.55
CA LYS A 268 9.88 11.64 -12.73
C LYS A 268 10.20 12.95 -13.44
N ARG A 269 10.95 12.91 -14.55
CA ARG A 269 11.32 14.07 -15.37
C ARG A 269 10.34 14.33 -16.51
N ASP A 270 9.65 13.29 -16.97
CA ASP A 270 8.63 13.36 -18.02
C ASP A 270 7.57 12.27 -17.78
N PRO A 271 6.43 12.61 -17.15
CA PRO A 271 5.41 11.64 -16.82
C PRO A 271 4.73 11.03 -18.06
N THR A 272 4.93 11.61 -19.25
CA THR A 272 4.32 11.10 -20.48
C THR A 272 4.97 9.84 -21.03
N VAL A 273 6.18 9.50 -20.56
CA VAL A 273 6.94 8.30 -20.98
C VAL A 273 6.13 7.01 -20.81
N ASN A 274 5.37 6.90 -19.71
CA ASN A 274 4.51 5.76 -19.41
C ASN A 274 3.05 6.18 -19.19
N ALA A 275 2.58 7.16 -19.96
CA ALA A 275 1.18 7.60 -19.88
C ALA A 275 0.23 6.42 -20.14
N ASN A 276 -0.66 6.16 -19.18
CA ASN A 276 -1.59 5.03 -19.18
C ASN A 276 -0.93 3.65 -19.25
N GLY A 277 0.38 3.56 -18.94
CA GLY A 277 1.08 2.29 -18.87
C GLY A 277 0.98 1.63 -17.49
N PRO A 278 1.57 0.44 -17.33
CA PRO A 278 1.60 -0.27 -16.07
C PRO A 278 2.36 0.48 -14.98
N VAL A 279 1.95 0.29 -13.73
CA VAL A 279 2.70 0.68 -12.54
C VAL A 279 3.61 -0.48 -12.14
N TYR A 280 4.84 -0.18 -11.76
CA TYR A 280 5.85 -1.17 -11.41
C TYR A 280 6.23 -1.03 -9.93
N GLY A 281 5.99 -2.07 -9.14
CA GLY A 281 6.44 -2.23 -7.77
C GLY A 281 7.58 -3.23 -7.67
N VAL A 282 8.35 -3.20 -6.58
CA VAL A 282 9.31 -4.27 -6.27
C VAL A 282 8.91 -4.98 -4.99
N ASN A 283 8.79 -6.29 -5.08
CA ASN A 283 8.49 -7.15 -3.95
C ASN A 283 9.82 -7.60 -3.33
N ILE A 284 10.27 -6.88 -2.29
CA ILE A 284 11.57 -7.16 -1.70
C ILE A 284 11.63 -8.55 -1.07
N SER A 285 10.51 -9.08 -0.59
CA SER A 285 10.48 -10.30 0.23
C SER A 285 10.42 -11.61 -0.57
N ASN A 286 10.07 -11.53 -1.86
CA ASN A 286 9.88 -12.69 -2.74
C ASN A 286 10.69 -12.60 -4.05
N ASP A 287 11.57 -11.62 -4.20
CA ASP A 287 12.41 -11.41 -5.40
C ASP A 287 11.60 -11.16 -6.68
N GLU A 288 10.58 -10.30 -6.62
CA GLU A 288 9.71 -10.06 -7.78
C GLU A 288 9.64 -8.58 -8.19
N LEU A 289 9.48 -8.36 -9.49
CA LEU A 289 8.95 -7.12 -10.06
C LEU A 289 7.43 -7.28 -10.15
N ALA A 290 6.70 -6.55 -9.32
CA ALA A 290 5.25 -6.49 -9.35
C ALA A 290 4.79 -5.48 -10.41
N ILE A 291 3.77 -5.85 -11.19
CA ILE A 291 3.27 -5.06 -12.31
C ILE A 291 1.76 -4.98 -12.20
N LEU A 292 1.21 -3.77 -12.14
CA LEU A 292 -0.23 -3.51 -12.21
C LEU A 292 -0.53 -2.75 -13.48
N ASP A 293 -1.35 -3.31 -14.36
CA ASP A 293 -1.96 -2.57 -15.46
C ASP A 293 -3.34 -2.06 -15.01
N PRO A 294 -3.49 -0.75 -14.73
CA PRO A 294 -4.75 -0.19 -14.26
C PRO A 294 -5.82 -0.10 -15.36
N LEU A 295 -5.46 -0.20 -16.65
CA LEU A 295 -6.42 -0.20 -17.76
C LEU A 295 -7.03 -1.57 -18.00
N THR A 296 -6.23 -2.63 -17.85
CA THR A 296 -6.72 -4.00 -18.02
C THR A 296 -7.13 -4.65 -16.70
N HIS A 297 -6.86 -4.01 -15.56
CA HIS A 297 -7.12 -4.54 -14.22
C HIS A 297 -6.45 -5.90 -14.00
N ILE A 298 -5.18 -6.00 -14.38
CA ILE A 298 -4.37 -7.21 -14.24
C ILE A 298 -3.16 -6.89 -13.36
N ALA A 299 -2.88 -7.74 -12.39
CA ALA A 299 -1.63 -7.74 -11.63
C ALA A 299 -0.81 -8.98 -11.96
N THR A 300 0.49 -8.81 -12.18
CA THR A 300 1.43 -9.92 -12.47
C THR A 300 2.76 -9.68 -11.75
N ASN A 301 3.43 -10.75 -11.36
CA ASN A 301 4.78 -10.71 -10.81
C ASN A 301 5.76 -11.39 -11.79
N LEU A 302 6.94 -10.78 -11.95
CA LEU A 302 8.06 -11.37 -12.66
C LEU A 302 9.20 -11.63 -11.68
N GLU A 303 9.74 -12.85 -11.69
CA GLU A 303 10.91 -13.20 -10.88
C GLU A 303 12.13 -12.37 -11.34
N VAL A 304 12.76 -11.68 -10.39
CA VAL A 304 13.98 -10.91 -10.63
C VAL A 304 15.18 -11.87 -10.58
N PRO A 305 15.93 -12.02 -11.69
CA PRO A 305 16.94 -13.07 -11.78
C PRO A 305 18.22 -12.73 -11.02
N LEU A 306 18.92 -13.79 -10.61
CA LEU A 306 20.31 -13.75 -10.16
C LEU A 306 21.25 -14.23 -11.28
N ARG A 307 22.50 -13.74 -11.30
CA ARG A 307 23.57 -14.34 -12.12
C ARG A 307 24.18 -15.56 -11.44
N ALA A 308 24.31 -15.52 -10.12
CA ALA A 308 24.80 -16.63 -9.31
C ALA A 308 23.68 -17.62 -9.00
N ASP A 309 24.05 -18.83 -8.57
CA ASP A 309 23.10 -19.79 -8.00
C ASP A 309 22.43 -19.15 -6.75
N PRO A 310 21.09 -19.03 -6.70
CA PRO A 310 20.37 -18.46 -5.56
C PRO A 310 20.77 -19.08 -4.22
N ALA A 311 21.10 -20.37 -4.16
CA ALA A 311 21.51 -21.04 -2.93
C ALA A 311 22.84 -20.52 -2.35
N THR A 312 23.62 -19.80 -3.15
CA THR A 312 24.90 -19.19 -2.75
C THR A 312 24.77 -17.72 -2.34
N VAL A 313 23.59 -17.13 -2.54
CA VAL A 313 23.31 -15.74 -2.20
C VAL A 313 22.48 -15.71 -0.93
N ARG A 314 22.94 -14.95 0.07
CA ARG A 314 22.23 -14.84 1.34
C ARG A 314 20.99 -13.95 1.17
N PRO A 315 19.80 -14.36 1.65
CA PRO A 315 18.61 -13.52 1.65
C PRO A 315 18.79 -12.27 2.52
N MET A 316 18.08 -11.20 2.18
CA MET A 316 18.09 -9.96 2.97
C MET A 316 17.33 -10.16 4.28
N ILE A 317 16.16 -10.79 4.22
CA ILE A 317 15.41 -11.23 5.39
C ILE A 317 16.05 -12.53 5.91
N GLY A 318 16.45 -12.53 7.18
CA GLY A 318 17.11 -13.68 7.77
C GLY A 318 16.20 -14.92 7.80
N PRO A 319 16.76 -16.14 7.61
CA PRO A 319 16.00 -17.39 7.68
C PRO A 319 15.80 -17.84 9.15
N SER A 320 15.42 -16.90 10.01
CA SER A 320 15.24 -17.11 11.45
C SER A 320 14.21 -16.14 11.99
N MET A 321 13.42 -16.58 12.97
CA MET A 321 12.51 -15.74 13.73
C MET A 321 12.74 -15.97 15.23
N PRO A 322 12.72 -14.93 16.09
CA PRO A 322 12.83 -15.11 17.54
C PRO A 322 11.64 -15.85 18.13
N GLU A 323 10.42 -15.48 17.72
CA GLU A 323 9.16 -16.14 18.09
C GLU A 323 8.35 -16.49 16.82
N PRO A 324 7.52 -17.54 16.86
CA PRO A 324 6.66 -17.92 15.74
C PRO A 324 5.77 -16.77 15.23
N SER A 325 5.48 -16.78 13.94
CA SER A 325 4.46 -15.90 13.36
C SER A 325 3.07 -16.24 13.93
N ARG A 326 2.28 -15.21 14.22
CA ARG A 326 0.87 -15.37 14.62
C ARG A 326 0.03 -16.09 13.55
N PHE A 327 0.37 -15.93 12.28
CA PHE A 327 -0.41 -16.44 11.15
C PHE A 327 0.19 -17.71 10.53
N PHE A 328 1.52 -17.77 10.47
CA PHE A 328 2.26 -18.82 9.74
C PHE A 328 3.05 -19.76 10.67
N GLY A 329 2.96 -19.56 12.00
CA GLY A 329 3.69 -20.39 12.96
C GLY A 329 5.20 -20.34 12.73
N GLU A 330 5.83 -21.52 12.65
CA GLU A 330 7.27 -21.68 12.46
C GLU A 330 7.71 -21.63 10.98
N GLU A 331 6.79 -21.45 10.03
CA GLU A 331 7.11 -21.40 8.60
C GLU A 331 7.87 -20.11 8.24
N MET A 332 9.01 -20.27 7.58
CA MET A 332 9.81 -19.16 7.04
C MET A 332 9.31 -18.82 5.63
N ILE A 333 8.34 -17.91 5.55
CA ILE A 333 7.65 -17.55 4.31
C ILE A 333 8.52 -16.72 3.34
N TRP A 334 9.55 -16.03 3.84
CA TRP A 334 10.38 -15.13 3.03
C TRP A 334 11.77 -15.69 2.77
N ASN A 335 12.18 -15.63 1.50
CA ASN A 335 13.51 -15.95 1.02
C ASN A 335 13.85 -15.08 -0.19
N ASP A 336 14.59 -14.00 0.06
CA ASP A 336 14.83 -12.88 -0.87
C ASP A 336 16.33 -12.63 -1.17
N PRO A 337 17.04 -13.57 -1.83
CA PRO A 337 18.42 -13.36 -2.23
C PRO A 337 18.63 -12.20 -3.22
N ALA A 338 17.70 -11.91 -4.13
CA ALA A 338 17.79 -10.79 -5.07
C ALA A 338 17.43 -9.45 -4.41
N ASN A 339 16.46 -9.44 -3.49
CA ASN A 339 15.99 -8.32 -2.68
C ASN A 339 15.83 -7.01 -3.48
N PRO A 340 15.02 -6.97 -4.55
CA PRO A 340 14.88 -5.79 -5.40
C PRO A 340 14.36 -4.58 -4.60
N HIS A 341 14.83 -3.38 -4.94
CA HIS A 341 14.47 -2.15 -4.24
C HIS A 341 14.59 -0.92 -5.17
N ASN A 342 13.82 0.12 -4.87
CA ASN A 342 13.88 1.45 -5.47
C ASN A 342 13.71 1.43 -7.01
N PRO A 343 12.56 0.98 -7.51
CA PRO A 343 12.28 0.99 -8.93
C PRO A 343 12.21 2.44 -9.43
N MET A 344 12.85 2.70 -10.57
CA MET A 344 12.96 4.01 -11.19
C MET A 344 12.81 3.85 -12.69
N MET A 345 12.05 4.75 -13.33
CA MET A 345 11.87 4.70 -14.77
C MET A 345 12.75 5.75 -15.46
N ASP A 346 13.40 5.37 -16.54
CA ASP A 346 14.16 6.29 -17.38
C ASP A 346 13.37 6.77 -18.60
N GLN A 347 13.97 7.67 -19.37
CA GLN A 347 13.34 8.33 -20.52
C GLN A 347 13.03 7.40 -21.70
N LYS A 348 13.46 6.13 -21.63
CA LYS A 348 13.16 5.09 -22.61
C LYS A 348 12.07 4.14 -22.12
N GLY A 349 11.51 4.36 -20.93
CA GLY A 349 10.53 3.46 -20.31
C GLY A 349 11.14 2.24 -19.63
N ARG A 350 12.48 2.19 -19.46
CA ARG A 350 13.13 1.07 -18.77
C ARG A 350 12.96 1.21 -17.26
N VAL A 351 12.63 0.11 -16.60
CA VAL A 351 12.37 0.05 -15.16
C VAL A 351 13.65 -0.40 -14.46
N TRP A 352 14.44 0.56 -14.02
CA TRP A 352 15.64 0.35 -13.21
C TRP A 352 15.27 -0.04 -11.79
N MET A 353 16.07 -0.89 -11.17
CA MET A 353 15.98 -1.27 -9.77
C MET A 353 17.38 -1.57 -9.25
N THR A 354 17.54 -1.51 -7.93
CA THR A 354 18.71 -2.06 -7.26
C THR A 354 18.37 -3.50 -6.87
N SER A 355 19.23 -4.46 -7.22
CA SER A 355 19.03 -5.88 -6.88
C SER A 355 20.37 -6.55 -6.70
N ALA A 356 20.48 -7.47 -5.75
CA ALA A 356 21.61 -8.39 -5.75
C ALA A 356 21.56 -9.25 -7.02
N ILE A 357 22.73 -9.55 -7.58
CA ILE A 357 22.89 -10.43 -8.75
C ILE A 357 23.85 -11.59 -8.45
N ARG A 358 24.56 -11.51 -7.31
CA ARG A 358 25.58 -12.43 -6.82
C ARG A 358 25.77 -12.22 -5.32
N GLY A 359 26.57 -13.09 -4.69
CA GLY A 359 27.00 -12.92 -3.30
C GLY A 359 27.82 -11.63 -3.06
N ARG A 360 28.09 -11.33 -1.80
CA ARG A 360 28.72 -10.06 -1.39
C ARG A 360 30.15 -9.89 -1.88
N GLU A 361 30.88 -10.99 -2.10
CA GLU A 361 32.25 -10.94 -2.59
C GLU A 361 32.30 -10.33 -3.99
N ASN A 362 33.11 -9.29 -4.16
CA ASN A 362 33.26 -8.63 -5.43
C ASN A 362 34.16 -9.43 -6.38
N PRO A 363 33.96 -9.34 -7.71
CA PRO A 363 34.87 -9.91 -8.69
C PRO A 363 36.29 -9.34 -8.56
N GLU A 364 37.28 -10.10 -9.01
CA GLU A 364 38.70 -9.71 -8.96
C GLU A 364 38.96 -8.33 -9.60
N TYR A 365 38.21 -7.96 -10.64
CA TYR A 365 38.35 -6.66 -11.30
C TYR A 365 37.94 -5.44 -10.45
N CYS A 366 37.32 -5.67 -9.28
CA CYS A 366 36.94 -4.65 -8.31
C CYS A 366 37.89 -4.59 -7.10
N GLN A 367 38.80 -5.55 -6.97
CA GLN A 367 39.64 -5.72 -5.78
C GLN A 367 41.04 -5.13 -5.96
N GLU A 368 41.80 -5.10 -4.87
CA GLU A 368 43.20 -4.69 -4.87
C GLU A 368 44.03 -5.61 -5.78
N GLY A 369 44.97 -5.02 -6.53
CA GLY A 369 45.79 -5.76 -7.50
C GLY A 369 45.17 -5.88 -8.90
N SER A 370 43.95 -5.37 -9.11
CA SER A 370 43.34 -5.30 -10.43
C SER A 370 43.99 -4.24 -11.36
N ASP A 371 43.97 -4.51 -12.67
CA ASP A 371 44.30 -3.53 -13.72
C ASP A 371 43.19 -2.48 -13.94
N ASN A 372 42.04 -2.61 -13.28
CA ASN A 372 40.98 -1.63 -13.33
C ASN A 372 41.40 -0.33 -12.61
N LYS A 373 41.56 0.75 -13.38
CA LYS A 373 41.98 2.07 -12.86
C LYS A 373 41.14 2.59 -11.68
N TYR A 374 39.87 2.20 -11.58
CA TYR A 374 39.00 2.60 -10.46
C TYR A 374 39.28 1.77 -9.21
N ALA A 375 39.50 0.46 -9.36
CA ALA A 375 39.89 -0.44 -8.27
C ALA A 375 41.31 -0.13 -7.75
N GLN A 376 42.22 0.34 -8.61
CA GLN A 376 43.53 0.85 -8.19
C GLN A 376 43.43 2.08 -7.27
N TYR A 377 42.38 2.90 -7.43
CA TYR A 377 42.15 4.07 -6.58
C TYR A 377 41.38 3.71 -5.30
N TYR A 378 40.32 2.90 -5.42
CA TYR A 378 39.48 2.51 -4.30
C TYR A 378 38.99 1.06 -4.49
N PRO A 379 39.80 0.07 -4.07
CA PRO A 379 39.43 -1.33 -4.19
C PRO A 379 38.31 -1.67 -3.21
N MET A 380 37.34 -2.45 -3.66
CA MET A 380 36.21 -2.90 -2.84
C MET A 380 36.15 -4.41 -2.85
N ALA A 381 36.45 -5.04 -1.72
CA ALA A 381 36.35 -6.49 -1.55
C ALA A 381 34.91 -7.00 -1.55
N ASN A 382 33.95 -6.16 -1.14
CA ASN A 382 32.55 -6.54 -1.03
C ASN A 382 31.62 -5.47 -1.60
N SER A 383 30.47 -5.89 -2.13
CA SER A 383 29.35 -5.05 -2.54
C SER A 383 28.02 -5.67 -2.13
N GLY A 384 26.96 -4.87 -2.19
CA GLY A 384 25.58 -5.32 -1.98
C GLY A 384 24.84 -5.44 -3.33
N ARG A 385 23.74 -4.69 -3.46
CA ARG A 385 22.96 -4.61 -4.68
C ARG A 385 23.76 -3.99 -5.83
N SER A 386 23.43 -4.44 -7.03
CA SER A 386 23.88 -3.92 -8.32
C SER A 386 22.73 -3.21 -9.03
N ALA A 387 23.04 -2.51 -10.12
CA ALA A 387 22.02 -1.93 -10.98
C ALA A 387 21.42 -3.00 -11.91
N VAL A 388 20.11 -3.13 -11.91
CA VAL A 388 19.35 -4.00 -12.81
C VAL A 388 18.27 -3.16 -13.49
N TYR A 389 17.90 -3.46 -14.72
CA TYR A 389 16.68 -2.92 -15.29
C TYR A 389 15.88 -3.98 -16.03
N TYR A 390 14.57 -3.85 -15.99
CA TYR A 390 13.63 -4.53 -16.87
C TYR A 390 13.34 -3.64 -18.08
N ASP A 391 13.39 -4.19 -19.28
CA ASP A 391 13.07 -3.49 -20.53
C ASP A 391 11.70 -3.98 -21.05
N PRO A 392 10.59 -3.26 -20.78
CA PRO A 392 9.25 -3.76 -21.08
C PRO A 392 9.02 -4.17 -22.55
N PRO A 393 9.52 -3.45 -23.57
CA PRO A 393 9.42 -3.86 -24.97
C PRO A 393 10.04 -5.22 -25.32
N THR A 394 11.10 -5.64 -24.62
CA THR A 394 11.77 -6.93 -24.89
C THR A 394 11.49 -7.98 -23.82
N GLU A 395 10.87 -7.59 -22.71
CA GLU A 395 10.61 -8.43 -21.54
C GLU A 395 11.89 -9.03 -20.93
N GLU A 396 13.01 -8.31 -21.03
CA GLU A 396 14.31 -8.79 -20.55
C GLU A 396 14.81 -8.02 -19.32
N PHE A 397 15.37 -8.77 -18.37
CA PHE A 397 16.18 -8.21 -17.29
C PHE A 397 17.64 -8.06 -17.72
N VAL A 398 18.18 -6.86 -17.58
CA VAL A 398 19.59 -6.56 -17.82
C VAL A 398 20.26 -6.20 -16.50
N MET A 399 21.21 -7.03 -16.11
CA MET A 399 22.00 -6.87 -14.89
C MET A 399 23.33 -6.19 -15.20
N ILE A 400 23.68 -5.12 -14.48
CA ILE A 400 24.96 -4.41 -14.57
C ILE A 400 25.74 -4.63 -13.28
N ASP A 401 26.81 -5.42 -13.35
CA ASP A 401 27.63 -5.75 -12.19
C ASP A 401 28.51 -4.58 -11.77
N THR A 402 28.13 -3.91 -10.68
CA THR A 402 28.82 -2.76 -10.14
C THR A 402 29.77 -3.17 -9.02
N CYS A 403 30.97 -2.58 -8.99
CA CYS A 403 31.90 -2.80 -7.86
C CYS A 403 31.41 -2.17 -6.55
N PHE A 404 30.59 -1.11 -6.62
CA PHE A 404 29.98 -0.44 -5.47
C PHE A 404 28.51 -0.83 -5.35
N GLY A 405 27.97 -0.74 -4.13
CA GLY A 405 26.55 -0.92 -3.88
C GLY A 405 25.75 0.26 -4.43
N THR A 406 24.63 -0.04 -5.08
CA THR A 406 23.69 0.94 -5.64
C THR A 406 22.48 1.16 -4.75
#